data_AF-A0A7W1B6E3-F1
#
_entry.id   AF-A0A7W1B6E3-F1
#
_cell.length_a   1.000
_cell.length_b   1.000
_cell.length_c   1.000
_cell.angle_alpha   90.00
_cell.angle_beta   90.00
_cell.angle_gamma   90.00
#
_symmetry.space_group_name_H-M   'P 1'
#
loop_
_entity.id
_entity.type
_entity.pdbx_description
1 polymer ?
#
loop_
_entity_poly.entity_id
_entity_poly.type
_entity_poly.pdbx_seq_one_letter_code
_entity_poly.pdbx_strand_id
1 'polypeptide(L)'
;MARLGLCCTFRDAPIKFRTTTARYVSTLARAARPRFLNELAMHNADALAQAITWCAGHGIGAFRVNSGVLPMYTHPTVGWKLDSATGRGVAAALQRAGALARAAEIRLSFHPDQFVVPGSLTPRVVDASLTELEYMGEVATLIGAEQLTIHG
;
A
#
# COMPACT_ATOMS: atom_id res chain seq x y z
N MET A 1 -11.28 -25.78 -5.21
CA MET A 1 -10.71 -25.42 -6.52
C MET A 1 -9.58 -24.42 -6.29
N ALA A 2 -8.49 -24.45 -7.07
CA ALA A 2 -7.35 -23.56 -6.85
C ALA A 2 -7.68 -22.11 -7.27
N ARG A 3 -7.17 -21.12 -6.54
CA ARG A 3 -7.31 -19.69 -6.84
C ARG A 3 -5.96 -19.13 -7.26
N LEU A 4 -5.86 -18.62 -8.49
CA LEU A 4 -4.66 -17.94 -8.97
C LEU A 4 -4.57 -16.52 -8.41
N GLY A 5 -3.35 -16.03 -8.22
CA GLY A 5 -3.10 -14.67 -7.72
C GLY A 5 -1.96 -13.96 -8.43
N LEU A 6 -2.10 -12.64 -8.58
CA LEU A 6 -1.05 -11.75 -9.08
C LEU A 6 -0.39 -10.96 -7.96
N CYS A 7 0.80 -10.45 -8.24
CA CYS A 7 1.61 -9.74 -7.26
C CYS A 7 2.07 -8.37 -7.78
N CYS A 8 1.64 -7.32 -7.08
CA CYS A 8 2.20 -5.97 -7.06
C CYS A 8 2.16 -5.14 -8.35
N THR A 9 2.43 -5.72 -9.52
CA THR A 9 2.69 -4.97 -10.76
C THR A 9 2.10 -5.66 -11.98
N PHE A 10 1.86 -4.86 -13.01
CA PHE A 10 1.39 -5.32 -14.32
C PHE A 10 2.43 -4.94 -15.37
N ARG A 11 2.81 -5.94 -16.18
CA ARG A 11 3.72 -5.74 -17.31
C ARG A 11 2.98 -5.14 -18.49
N ASP A 12 1.89 -5.79 -18.90
CA ASP A 12 1.20 -5.52 -20.16
C ASP A 12 -0.03 -4.62 -19.96
N ALA A 13 -0.67 -4.66 -18.78
CA ALA A 13 -1.75 -3.73 -18.44
C ALA A 13 -1.18 -2.36 -18.00
N PRO A 14 -1.81 -1.23 -18.36
CA PRO A 14 -1.33 0.12 -18.07
C PRO A 14 -1.55 0.55 -16.59
N ILE A 15 -1.48 -0.40 -15.65
CA ILE A 15 -1.69 -0.16 -14.22
C ILE A 15 -0.33 0.01 -13.55
N LYS A 16 -0.08 1.19 -12.98
CA LYS A 16 1.20 1.55 -12.37
C LYS A 16 0.98 2.13 -10.97
N PHE A 17 1.59 1.47 -9.98
CA PHE A 17 1.81 2.06 -8.66
C PHE A 17 3.05 2.94 -8.72
N ARG A 18 2.91 4.18 -8.27
CA ARG A 18 3.98 5.17 -8.25
C ARG A 18 4.64 5.20 -6.87
N THR A 19 5.91 5.57 -6.85
CA THR A 19 6.67 5.76 -5.62
C THR A 19 7.52 7.02 -5.74
N THR A 20 8.18 7.41 -4.66
CA THR A 20 9.10 8.54 -4.59
C THR A 20 10.26 8.20 -3.66
N THR A 21 11.30 9.02 -3.67
CA THR A 21 12.41 8.92 -2.71
C THR A 21 12.30 10.00 -1.65
N ALA A 22 12.79 9.70 -0.44
CA ALA A 22 12.88 10.69 0.64
C ALA A 22 13.74 11.90 0.23
N ARG A 23 14.78 11.68 -0.60
CA ARG A 23 15.62 12.75 -1.16
C ARG A 23 14.78 13.74 -1.97
N TYR A 24 13.99 13.26 -2.92
CA TYR A 24 13.14 14.12 -3.74
C TYR A 24 12.08 14.87 -2.91
N VAL A 25 11.41 14.18 -1.98
CA VAL A 25 10.42 14.83 -1.11
C VAL A 25 11.08 15.92 -0.26
N SER A 26 12.34 15.72 0.16
CA SER A 26 13.09 16.70 0.94
C SER A 26 13.48 17.94 0.14
N THR A 27 13.64 17.84 -1.19
CA THR A 27 13.90 19.02 -2.05
C THR A 27 12.66 19.86 -2.29
N LEU A 28 11.45 19.31 -2.07
CA LEU A 28 10.21 20.09 -2.19
C LEU A 28 10.07 21.09 -1.02
N ALA A 29 9.49 22.25 -1.32
CA ALA A 29 9.08 23.22 -0.32
C ALA A 29 8.15 22.56 0.72
N ARG A 30 8.33 22.87 2.01
CA ARG A 30 7.60 22.22 3.11
C ARG A 30 6.07 22.26 2.91
N ALA A 31 5.55 23.38 2.40
CA ALA A 31 4.12 23.55 2.12
C ALA A 31 3.61 22.71 0.94
N ALA A 32 4.48 22.32 0.00
CA ALA A 32 4.11 21.53 -1.18
C ALA A 32 4.13 20.01 -0.92
N ARG A 33 4.89 19.55 0.09
CA ARG A 33 5.05 18.11 0.39
C ARG A 33 3.72 17.39 0.66
N PRO A 34 2.79 17.92 1.50
CA PRO A 34 1.51 17.25 1.77
C PRO A 34 0.71 17.02 0.50
N ARG A 35 0.64 18.03 -0.39
CA ARG A 35 -0.09 17.91 -1.64
C ARG A 35 0.53 16.84 -2.55
N PHE A 36 1.84 16.85 -2.73
CA PHE A 36 2.54 15.87 -3.57
C PHE A 36 2.34 14.43 -3.06
N LEU A 37 2.50 14.21 -1.75
CA LEU A 37 2.33 12.88 -1.14
C LEU A 37 0.87 12.41 -1.21
N ASN A 38 -0.10 13.32 -1.02
CA ASN A 38 -1.52 13.02 -1.20
C ASN A 38 -1.85 12.61 -2.63
N GLU A 39 -1.39 13.36 -3.64
CA GLU A 39 -1.61 13.05 -5.06
C GLU A 39 -1.06 11.67 -5.41
N LEU A 40 0.12 11.33 -4.87
CA LEU A 40 0.75 10.03 -5.05
C LEU A 40 -0.06 8.89 -4.41
N ALA A 41 -0.54 9.09 -3.18
CA ALA A 41 -1.38 8.14 -2.46
C ALA A 41 -2.74 7.93 -3.14
N MET A 42 -3.38 9.01 -3.59
CA MET A 42 -4.65 8.96 -4.32
C MET A 42 -4.50 8.21 -5.65
N HIS A 43 -3.43 8.48 -6.39
CA HIS A 43 -3.10 7.75 -7.61
C HIS A 43 -2.95 6.25 -7.34
N ASN A 44 -2.25 5.87 -6.27
CA ASN A 44 -2.04 4.46 -5.93
C ASN A 44 -3.31 3.76 -5.44
N ALA A 45 -4.19 4.45 -4.72
CA ALA A 45 -5.49 3.92 -4.34
C ALA A 45 -6.39 3.66 -5.57
N ASP A 46 -6.34 4.55 -6.56
CA ASP A 46 -7.04 4.35 -7.84
C ASP A 46 -6.41 3.20 -8.65
N ALA A 47 -5.08 3.11 -8.72
CA ALA A 47 -4.39 2.00 -9.35
C ALA A 47 -4.73 0.65 -8.70
N LEU A 48 -4.96 0.60 -7.38
CA LEU A 48 -5.44 -0.59 -6.69
C LEU A 48 -6.85 -0.98 -7.15
N ALA A 49 -7.78 -0.02 -7.27
CA ALA A 49 -9.11 -0.28 -7.80
C ALA A 49 -9.03 -0.85 -9.24
N GLN A 50 -8.20 -0.24 -10.10
CA GLN A 50 -7.96 -0.74 -11.46
C GLN A 50 -7.36 -2.15 -11.48
N ALA A 51 -6.40 -2.45 -10.60
CA ALA A 51 -5.82 -3.78 -10.45
C ALA A 51 -6.85 -4.85 -10.09
N ILE A 52 -7.75 -4.52 -9.16
CA ILE A 52 -8.85 -5.40 -8.72
C ILE A 52 -9.82 -5.66 -9.88
N THR A 53 -10.27 -4.60 -10.56
CA THR A 53 -11.16 -4.72 -11.72
C THR A 53 -10.51 -5.55 -12.83
N TRP A 54 -9.21 -5.34 -13.07
CA TRP A 54 -8.47 -6.12 -14.06
C TRP A 54 -8.41 -7.60 -13.66
N CYS A 55 -8.09 -7.92 -12.41
CA CYS A 55 -8.05 -9.31 -11.93
C CYS A 55 -9.41 -10.00 -12.09
N ALA A 56 -10.50 -9.32 -11.72
CA ALA A 56 -11.87 -9.81 -11.89
C ALA A 56 -12.19 -10.12 -13.36
N GLY A 57 -11.83 -9.22 -14.28
CA GLY A 57 -12.05 -9.41 -15.72
C GLY A 57 -11.21 -10.53 -16.36
N HIS A 58 -10.19 -11.05 -15.67
CA HIS A 58 -9.26 -12.06 -16.19
C HIS A 58 -9.31 -13.38 -15.40
N GLY A 59 -10.31 -13.57 -14.52
CA GLY A 59 -10.48 -14.81 -13.75
C GLY A 59 -9.38 -15.03 -12.69
N ILE A 60 -8.73 -13.96 -12.23
CA ILE A 60 -7.71 -14.00 -11.18
C ILE A 60 -8.38 -13.66 -9.87
N GLY A 61 -8.40 -14.60 -8.92
CA GLY A 61 -9.15 -14.45 -7.67
C GLY A 61 -8.37 -13.86 -6.50
N ALA A 62 -7.09 -13.53 -6.67
CA ALA A 62 -6.27 -12.94 -5.60
C ALA A 62 -5.29 -11.89 -6.14
N PHE A 63 -5.03 -10.86 -5.34
CA PHE A 63 -4.05 -9.83 -5.65
C PHE A 63 -3.25 -9.45 -4.40
N ARG A 64 -1.93 -9.60 -4.49
CA ARG A 64 -1.01 -9.11 -3.47
C ARG A 64 -0.70 -7.64 -3.73
N VAL A 65 -1.15 -6.80 -2.81
CA VAL A 65 -0.98 -5.35 -2.85
C VAL A 65 0.48 -5.00 -2.62
N ASN A 66 0.95 -3.96 -3.32
CA ASN A 66 2.28 -3.43 -3.10
C ASN A 66 2.36 -2.80 -1.69
N SER A 67 3.31 -3.23 -0.86
CA SER A 67 3.51 -2.68 0.49
C SER A 67 3.76 -1.17 0.48
N GLY A 68 4.37 -0.63 -0.57
CA GLY A 68 4.57 0.81 -0.76
C GLY A 68 3.35 1.56 -1.34
N VAL A 69 2.12 1.04 -1.20
CA VAL A 69 0.91 1.67 -1.76
C VAL A 69 0.70 3.10 -1.26
N LEU A 70 1.10 3.42 -0.02
CA LEU A 70 1.21 4.78 0.51
C LEU A 70 2.70 5.16 0.67
N PRO A 71 3.31 5.85 -0.30
CA PRO A 71 4.75 6.12 -0.24
C PRO A 71 5.13 7.05 0.92
N MET A 72 6.29 6.75 1.52
CA MET A 72 6.89 7.48 2.64
C MET A 72 6.11 7.41 3.96
N TYR A 73 5.01 6.67 4.07
CA TYR A 73 4.11 6.69 5.24
C TYR A 73 4.82 6.59 6.60
N THR A 74 5.78 5.68 6.71
CA THR A 74 6.55 5.38 7.93
C THR A 74 7.91 6.08 8.00
N HIS A 75 8.27 6.89 6.99
CA HIS A 75 9.60 7.51 6.94
C HIS A 75 9.78 8.53 8.07
N PRO A 76 10.89 8.50 8.84
CA PRO A 76 11.04 9.29 10.07
C PRO A 76 11.00 10.82 9.86
N THR A 77 11.44 11.30 8.69
CA THR A 77 11.53 12.76 8.42
C THR A 77 10.42 13.32 7.53
N VAL A 78 9.92 12.53 6.58
CA VAL A 78 8.97 12.98 5.54
C VAL A 78 7.69 12.16 5.53
N GLY A 79 7.48 11.33 6.55
CA GLY A 79 6.29 10.52 6.71
C GLY A 79 5.06 11.34 7.04
N TRP A 80 3.92 10.68 6.91
CA TRP A 80 2.59 11.26 7.03
C TRP A 80 1.60 10.17 7.41
N LYS A 81 0.43 10.56 7.90
CA LYS A 81 -0.60 9.64 8.40
C LYS A 81 -1.95 9.89 7.73
N LEU A 82 -2.81 8.89 7.68
CA LEU A 82 -4.12 8.99 7.04
C LEU A 82 -5.05 10.03 7.70
N ASP A 83 -4.91 10.24 9.01
CA ASP A 83 -5.65 11.24 9.78
C ASP A 83 -5.13 12.69 9.60
N SER A 84 -3.99 12.86 8.95
CA SER A 84 -3.40 14.17 8.67
C SER A 84 -4.01 14.85 7.44
N ALA A 85 -3.70 16.14 7.24
CA ALA A 85 -4.10 16.85 6.02
C ALA A 85 -3.60 16.18 4.72
N THR A 86 -2.43 15.53 4.76
CA THR A 86 -1.88 14.73 3.65
C THR A 86 -2.75 13.51 3.34
N GLY A 87 -3.46 12.95 4.31
CA GLY A 87 -4.29 11.75 4.13
C GLY A 87 -5.71 12.02 3.63
N ARG A 88 -6.09 13.30 3.44
CA ARG A 88 -7.43 13.69 3.00
C ARG A 88 -7.88 12.90 1.77
N GLY A 89 -8.98 12.16 1.90
CA GLY A 89 -9.60 11.38 0.83
C GLY A 89 -8.96 10.02 0.53
N VAL A 90 -7.75 9.76 1.01
CA VAL A 90 -7.01 8.52 0.73
C VAL A 90 -7.71 7.31 1.35
N ALA A 91 -8.11 7.40 2.63
CA ALA A 91 -8.82 6.30 3.30
C ALA A 91 -10.12 5.94 2.57
N ALA A 92 -10.90 6.93 2.16
CA ALA A 92 -12.12 6.71 1.38
C ALA A 92 -11.84 6.07 0.01
N ALA A 93 -10.74 6.46 -0.65
CA ALA A 93 -10.32 5.84 -1.91
C ALA A 93 -9.92 4.37 -1.73
N LEU A 94 -9.15 4.05 -0.69
CA LEU A 94 -8.78 2.68 -0.33
C LEU A 94 -10.03 1.84 0.01
N GLN A 95 -10.97 2.38 0.77
CA GLN A 95 -12.22 1.69 1.11
C GLN A 95 -13.06 1.38 -0.13
N ARG A 96 -13.10 2.28 -1.13
CA ARG A 96 -13.74 1.99 -2.42
C ARG A 96 -13.07 0.83 -3.14
N ALA A 97 -11.74 0.79 -3.19
CA ALA A 97 -11.01 -0.33 -3.76
C ALA A 97 -11.33 -1.64 -3.00
N GLY A 98 -11.35 -1.61 -1.67
CA GLY A 98 -11.74 -2.77 -0.86
C GLY A 98 -13.17 -3.26 -1.09
N ALA A 99 -14.12 -2.33 -1.29
CA ALA A 99 -15.50 -2.68 -1.65
C ALA A 99 -15.57 -3.37 -3.02
N LEU A 100 -14.79 -2.91 -4.01
CA LEU A 100 -14.68 -3.58 -5.32
C LEU A 100 -14.09 -4.99 -5.19
N ALA A 101 -13.05 -5.17 -4.36
CA ALA A 101 -12.45 -6.48 -4.14
C ALA A 101 -13.46 -7.46 -3.55
N ARG A 102 -14.23 -7.03 -2.54
CA ARG A 102 -15.30 -7.87 -1.96
C ARG A 102 -16.38 -8.21 -2.98
N ALA A 103 -16.84 -7.24 -3.76
CA ALA A 103 -17.88 -7.46 -4.76
C ALA A 103 -17.44 -8.42 -5.88
N ALA A 104 -16.15 -8.43 -6.21
CA ALA A 104 -15.56 -9.30 -7.23
C ALA A 104 -14.92 -10.58 -6.66
N GLU A 105 -15.09 -10.84 -5.36
CA GLU A 105 -14.50 -11.98 -4.64
C GLU A 105 -12.96 -12.11 -4.80
N ILE A 106 -12.27 -10.97 -4.90
CA ILE A 106 -10.82 -10.88 -5.00
C ILE A 106 -10.21 -10.83 -3.61
N ARG A 107 -9.40 -11.84 -3.29
CA ARG A 107 -8.64 -11.88 -2.04
C ARG A 107 -7.44 -10.95 -2.10
N LEU A 108 -7.37 -10.01 -1.17
CA LEU A 108 -6.24 -9.10 -1.02
C LEU A 108 -5.28 -9.57 0.07
N SER A 109 -3.98 -9.38 -0.17
CA SER A 109 -2.92 -9.68 0.80
C SER A 109 -1.75 -8.72 0.68
N PHE A 110 -0.89 -8.71 1.69
CA PHE A 110 0.40 -8.05 1.70
C PHE A 110 1.53 -9.05 1.95
N HIS A 111 2.72 -8.69 1.50
CA HIS A 111 3.97 -9.35 1.87
C HIS A 111 4.99 -8.24 2.06
N PRO A 112 5.27 -7.85 3.32
CA PRO A 112 6.24 -6.81 3.63
C PRO A 112 7.61 -7.08 3.00
N ASP A 113 8.38 -6.02 2.80
CA ASP A 113 9.72 -6.19 2.24
C ASP A 113 10.67 -6.90 3.21
N GLN A 114 11.85 -7.27 2.70
CA GLN A 114 12.88 -7.97 3.46
C GLN A 114 13.49 -7.18 4.62
N PHE A 115 13.19 -5.88 4.77
CA PHE A 115 13.68 -5.05 5.85
C PHE A 115 12.77 -5.09 7.09
N VAL A 116 11.58 -5.68 6.96
CA VAL A 116 10.65 -5.92 8.07
C VAL A 116 11.05 -7.19 8.81
N VAL A 117 11.85 -7.03 9.87
CA VAL A 117 12.45 -8.10 10.68
C VAL A 117 12.11 -7.88 12.17
N PRO A 118 10.89 -8.22 12.62
CA PRO A 118 10.47 -8.01 14.01
C PRO A 118 11.26 -8.86 15.02
N GLY A 119 11.92 -9.95 14.58
CA GLY A 119 12.80 -10.78 15.40
C GLY A 119 14.26 -10.31 15.47
N SER A 120 14.58 -9.09 15.00
CA SER A 120 15.96 -8.59 14.98
C SER A 120 16.53 -8.40 16.39
N LEU A 121 17.84 -8.65 16.54
CA LEU A 121 18.58 -8.33 17.77
C LEU A 121 18.85 -6.83 17.93
N THR A 122 18.58 -6.03 16.90
CA THR A 122 18.78 -4.57 16.92
C THR A 122 17.47 -3.87 17.25
N PRO A 123 17.32 -3.20 18.41
CA PRO A 123 16.05 -2.60 18.84
C PRO A 123 15.43 -1.66 17.80
N ARG A 124 16.25 -0.79 17.18
CA ARG A 124 15.78 0.12 16.13
C ARG A 124 15.18 -0.60 14.91
N VAL A 125 15.68 -1.79 14.57
CA VAL A 125 15.13 -2.58 13.46
C VAL A 125 13.79 -3.17 13.85
N VAL A 126 13.64 -3.62 15.10
CA VAL A 126 12.36 -4.09 15.64
C VAL A 126 11.33 -2.96 15.59
N ASP A 127 11.64 -1.77 16.11
CA ASP A 127 10.74 -0.62 16.14
C ASP A 127 10.29 -0.20 14.73
N ALA A 128 11.23 -0.16 13.78
CA ALA A 128 10.92 0.16 12.38
C ALA A 128 10.04 -0.92 11.72
N SER A 129 10.29 -2.20 12.03
CA SER A 129 9.50 -3.31 11.51
C SER A 129 8.08 -3.29 12.04
N LEU A 130 7.89 -3.02 13.34
CA LEU A 130 6.57 -2.88 13.95
C LEU A 130 5.81 -1.69 13.34
N THR A 131 6.48 -0.55 13.16
CA THR A 131 5.88 0.64 12.52
C THR A 131 5.39 0.33 11.10
N GLU A 132 6.16 -0.45 10.32
CA GLU A 132 5.79 -0.85 8.97
C GLU A 132 4.63 -1.87 8.95
N LEU A 133 4.62 -2.81 9.89
CA LEU A 133 3.52 -3.76 10.07
C LEU A 133 2.22 -3.07 10.50
N GLU A 134 2.29 -2.11 11.41
CA GLU A 134 1.14 -1.28 11.82
C GLU A 134 0.56 -0.51 10.64
N TYR A 135 1.42 0.12 9.83
CA TYR A 135 1.00 0.78 8.59
C TYR A 135 0.28 -0.19 7.63
N MET A 136 0.86 -1.37 7.39
CA MET A 136 0.22 -2.35 6.52
C MET A 136 -1.09 -2.88 7.12
N GLY A 137 -1.17 -3.01 8.44
CA GLY A 137 -2.39 -3.37 9.16
C GLY A 137 -3.50 -2.32 9.01
N GLU A 138 -3.14 -1.03 9.07
CA GLU A 138 -4.06 0.08 8.84
C GLU A 138 -4.64 0.04 7.43
N VAL A 139 -3.78 -0.10 6.40
CA VAL A 139 -4.23 -0.22 5.01
C VAL A 139 -5.03 -1.50 4.79
N ALA A 140 -4.58 -2.63 5.33
CA ALA A 140 -5.26 -3.92 5.24
C ALA A 140 -6.70 -3.83 5.79
N THR A 141 -6.88 -3.15 6.92
CA THR A 141 -8.20 -2.91 7.51
C THR A 141 -9.11 -2.12 6.56
N LEU A 142 -8.58 -1.07 5.92
CA LEU A 142 -9.38 -0.23 5.01
C LEU A 142 -9.80 -0.97 3.74
N ILE A 143 -8.92 -1.81 3.18
CA ILE A 143 -9.17 -2.52 1.93
C ILE A 143 -9.79 -3.91 2.15
N GLY A 144 -9.83 -4.41 3.39
CA GLY A 144 -10.27 -5.77 3.72
C GLY A 144 -9.28 -6.85 3.28
N ALA A 145 -7.97 -6.60 3.39
CA ALA A 145 -6.97 -7.63 3.13
C ALA A 145 -6.93 -8.66 4.26
N GLU A 146 -6.89 -9.94 3.90
CA GLU A 146 -7.06 -11.05 4.83
C GLU A 146 -5.74 -11.58 5.38
N GLN A 147 -4.61 -11.22 4.76
CA GLN A 147 -3.32 -11.83 5.07
C GLN A 147 -2.17 -10.83 4.91
N LEU A 148 -1.33 -10.75 5.94
CA LEU A 148 0.03 -10.23 5.87
C LEU A 148 1.00 -11.42 6.02
N THR A 149 1.81 -11.68 5.00
CA THR A 149 2.80 -12.77 5.02
C THR A 149 4.18 -12.24 5.33
N ILE A 150 4.79 -12.66 6.44
CA ILE A 150 6.16 -12.30 6.82
C ILE A 150 7.09 -13.51 6.80
N HIS A 151 8.39 -13.25 6.73
CA HIS A 151 9.43 -14.26 6.94
C HIS A 151 9.84 -14.30 8.41
N GLY A 152 10.29 -15.48 8.86
CA GLY A 152 10.83 -15.73 10.20
C GLY A 152 12.34 -15.72 10.23
#